data_AF-A0A737VJM9-F1
#
_entry.id   AF-A0A737VJM9-F1
#
_cell.length_a   1.000
_cell.length_b   1.000
_cell.length_c   1.000
_cell.angle_alpha   90.00
_cell.angle_beta   90.00
_cell.angle_gamma   90.00
#
_symmetry.space_group_name_H-M   'P 1'
#
loop_
_entity.id
_entity.type
_entity.pdbx_description
1 polymer ?
#
loop_
_entity_poly.entity_id
_entity_poly.type
_entity_poly.pdbx_seq_one_letter_code
_entity_poly.pdbx_strand_id
1 'polypeptide(L)'
;MLNKNKFEKVLARVINKNSNRCSVCKKPFSGPCHTFGGLDADSKVQNVGQCCRSNIVDLRHGGVYTTAPVGTDEGERQARELMASHPCARRMM
;
A
#
# COMPACT_ATOMS: atom_id res chain seq x y z
N MET A 1 -1.87 14.45 -16.01
CA MET A 1 -1.59 14.03 -14.63
C MET A 1 -2.90 13.87 -13.85
N LEU A 2 -3.07 12.79 -13.08
CA LEU A 2 -4.18 12.67 -12.12
C LEU A 2 -4.00 13.71 -11.00
N ASN A 3 -5.05 14.48 -10.69
CA ASN A 3 -5.03 15.37 -9.52
C ASN A 3 -5.04 14.54 -8.22
N LYS A 4 -4.54 15.14 -7.13
CA LYS A 4 -4.35 14.46 -5.83
C LYS A 4 -5.64 13.81 -5.31
N ASN A 5 -6.74 14.55 -5.33
CA ASN A 5 -8.03 14.07 -4.83
C ASN A 5 -8.58 12.88 -5.62
N LYS A 6 -8.40 12.86 -6.95
CA LYS A 6 -8.82 11.74 -7.80
C LYS A 6 -7.91 10.53 -7.58
N PHE A 7 -6.61 10.74 -7.38
CA PHE A 7 -5.67 9.66 -7.06
C PHE A 7 -6.07 8.98 -5.76
N GLU A 8 -6.27 9.74 -4.68
CA GLU A 8 -6.65 9.21 -3.37
C GLU A 8 -7.98 8.44 -3.42
N LYS A 9 -8.99 8.98 -4.12
CA LYS A 9 -10.27 8.29 -4.32
C LYS A 9 -10.12 6.96 -5.07
N VAL A 10 -9.30 6.92 -6.12
CA VAL A 10 -9.08 5.68 -6.88
C VAL A 10 -8.23 4.70 -6.06
N LEU A 11 -7.21 5.17 -5.35
CA LEU A 11 -6.37 4.36 -4.50
C LEU A 11 -7.20 3.69 -3.40
N ALA A 12 -8.08 4.43 -2.72
CA ALA A 12 -8.99 3.87 -1.72
C ALA A 12 -9.87 2.74 -2.31
N ARG A 13 -10.39 2.92 -3.53
CA ARG A 13 -11.15 1.85 -4.21
C ARG A 13 -10.29 0.64 -4.55
N VAL A 14 -9.05 0.85 -4.97
CA VAL A 14 -8.09 -0.24 -5.28
C VAL A 14 -7.74 -1.01 -4.01
N ILE A 15 -7.47 -0.32 -2.90
CA ILE A 15 -7.22 -0.93 -1.59
C ILE A 15 -8.44 -1.75 -1.16
N ASN A 16 -9.64 -1.16 -1.17
CA ASN A 16 -10.86 -1.87 -0.77
C ASN A 16 -11.13 -3.12 -1.62
N LYS A 17 -10.93 -3.03 -2.95
CA LYS A 17 -11.12 -4.16 -3.87
C LYS A 17 -10.08 -5.27 -3.70
N ASN A 18 -8.89 -4.95 -3.20
CA ASN A 18 -7.76 -5.88 -3.08
C ASN A 18 -7.22 -5.90 -1.64
N SER A 19 -8.10 -5.80 -0.64
CA SER A 19 -7.73 -5.49 0.75
C SER A 19 -6.67 -6.40 1.37
N ASN A 20 -6.58 -7.66 0.93
CA ASN A 20 -5.62 -8.65 1.41
C ASN A 20 -4.67 -9.19 0.33
N ARG A 21 -4.59 -8.52 -0.83
CA ARG A 21 -3.82 -9.02 -1.97
C ARG A 21 -3.20 -7.92 -2.81
N CYS A 22 -2.14 -8.26 -3.53
CA CYS A 22 -1.52 -7.36 -4.49
C CYS A 22 -2.49 -7.00 -5.62
N SER A 23 -2.65 -5.72 -5.95
CA SER A 23 -3.56 -5.30 -7.02
C SER A 23 -3.12 -5.76 -8.42
N VAL A 24 -1.83 -6.05 -8.61
CA VAL A 24 -1.26 -6.50 -9.88
C VAL A 24 -1.32 -8.03 -10.00
N CYS A 25 -0.51 -8.76 -9.22
CA CYS A 25 -0.41 -10.22 -9.36
C CYS A 25 -1.51 -11.01 -8.64
N LYS A 26 -2.41 -10.32 -7.91
CA LYS A 26 -3.53 -10.91 -7.14
C LYS A 26 -3.14 -11.90 -6.04
N LYS A 27 -1.84 -12.13 -5.82
CA LYS A 27 -1.34 -12.95 -4.73
C LYS A 27 -1.72 -12.32 -3.38
N PRO A 28 -2.20 -13.12 -2.41
CA PRO A 28 -2.41 -12.65 -1.05
C PRO A 28 -1.11 -12.10 -0.45
N PHE A 29 -1.24 -11.16 0.48
CA PHE A 29 -0.12 -10.75 1.31
C PHE A 29 0.17 -11.85 2.34
N SER A 30 1.34 -12.47 2.24
CA SER A 30 1.78 -13.50 3.17
C SER A 30 2.29 -12.84 4.46
N GLY A 31 1.36 -12.48 5.34
CA GLY A 31 1.65 -11.87 6.64
C GLY A 31 1.76 -10.34 6.62
N PRO A 32 2.05 -9.73 7.79
CA PRO A 32 2.22 -8.29 7.89
C PRO A 32 3.36 -7.80 6.99
N CYS A 33 3.11 -6.78 6.15
CA CYS A 33 4.09 -6.30 5.18
C CYS A 33 3.86 -4.86 4.72
N HIS A 34 4.85 -4.30 4.03
CA HIS A 34 4.77 -3.00 3.38
C HIS A 34 3.93 -3.05 2.10
N THR A 35 3.15 -1.99 1.87
CA THR A 35 2.34 -1.79 0.67
C THR A 35 2.63 -0.46 0.02
N PHE A 36 2.57 -0.44 -1.30
CA PHE A 36 3.06 0.64 -2.13
C PHE A 36 1.96 1.07 -3.09
N GLY A 37 1.44 2.28 -2.85
CA GLY A 37 0.42 2.92 -3.67
C GLY A 37 1.03 3.91 -4.65
N GLY A 38 0.64 3.83 -5.91
CA GLY A 38 1.20 4.71 -6.94
C GLY A 38 0.65 4.46 -8.32
N LEU A 39 1.35 4.95 -9.34
CA LEU A 39 1.04 4.70 -10.74
C LEU A 39 1.97 3.63 -11.31
N ASP A 40 1.42 2.74 -12.14
CA ASP A 40 2.19 1.85 -13.00
C ASP A 40 2.59 2.53 -14.32
N ALA A 41 3.30 1.80 -15.19
CA ALA A 41 3.74 2.30 -16.50
C ALA A 41 2.59 2.74 -17.42
N ASP A 42 1.38 2.19 -17.22
CA ASP A 42 0.17 2.58 -17.95
C ASP A 42 -0.58 3.76 -17.31
N SER A 43 0.02 4.41 -16.30
CA SER A 43 -0.63 5.46 -15.50
C SER A 43 -1.88 4.98 -14.73
N LYS A 44 -2.01 3.68 -14.45
CA LYS A 44 -3.10 3.15 -13.62
C LYS A 44 -2.70 3.19 -12.15
N VAL A 45 -3.67 3.50 -11.29
CA VAL A 45 -3.48 3.49 -9.83
C VAL A 45 -3.45 2.05 -9.33
N GLN A 46 -2.39 1.71 -8.62
CA GLN A 46 -2.18 0.37 -8.07
C GLN A 46 -1.84 0.45 -6.58
N ASN A 47 -2.11 -0.63 -5.84
CA ASN A 47 -1.61 -0.86 -4.49
C ASN A 47 -1.02 -2.27 -4.42
N VAL A 48 0.29 -2.36 -4.23
CA VAL A 48 1.02 -3.62 -4.33
C VAL A 48 1.82 -3.88 -3.07
N GLY A 49 2.09 -5.16 -2.79
CA GLY A 49 3.08 -5.54 -1.79
C GLY A 49 4.48 -5.57 -2.40
N GLN A 50 5.46 -6.02 -1.61
CA GLN A 50 6.85 -6.15 -2.05
C GLN A 50 7.00 -6.97 -3.35
N CYS A 51 6.17 -8.00 -3.54
CA CYS A 51 6.18 -8.89 -4.70
C CYS A 51 6.01 -8.20 -6.06
N CYS A 52 5.44 -6.98 -6.10
CA CYS A 52 5.20 -6.24 -7.33
C CYS A 52 5.63 -4.77 -7.22
N ARG A 53 6.48 -4.43 -6.23
CA ARG A 53 6.93 -3.05 -6.01
C ARG A 53 7.54 -2.43 -7.26
N SER A 54 8.32 -3.18 -8.04
CA SER A 54 8.96 -2.71 -9.27
C SER A 54 7.99 -2.23 -10.35
N ASN A 55 6.71 -2.64 -10.29
CA ASN A 55 5.69 -2.20 -11.25
C ASN A 55 5.17 -0.78 -10.96
N ILE A 56 5.50 -0.19 -9.82
CA ILE A 56 5.12 1.18 -9.47
C ILE A 56 6.23 2.14 -9.90
N VAL A 57 5.99 2.85 -11.01
CA VAL A 57 6.95 3.82 -11.60
C VAL A 57 6.90 5.17 -10.88
N ASP A 58 5.72 5.57 -10.40
CA ASP A 58 5.52 6.80 -9.63
C ASP A 58 4.88 6.46 -8.27
N LEU A 59 5.74 6.34 -7.26
CA LEU A 59 5.35 6.02 -5.89
C LEU A 59 4.81 7.27 -5.19
N ARG A 60 3.54 7.22 -4.78
CA ARG A 60 2.84 8.36 -4.16
C ARG A 60 2.34 8.10 -2.74
N HIS A 61 2.18 6.84 -2.35
CA HIS A 61 1.63 6.45 -1.08
C HIS A 61 2.38 5.23 -0.52
N GLY A 62 2.57 5.20 0.79
CA GLY A 62 3.09 4.05 1.52
C GLY A 62 2.13 3.68 2.63
N GLY A 63 1.92 2.38 2.81
CA GLY A 63 1.04 1.85 3.84
C GLY A 63 1.49 0.47 4.29
N VAL A 64 0.73 -0.15 5.17
CA VAL A 64 1.02 -1.50 5.68
C VAL A 64 -0.22 -2.36 5.59
N TYR A 65 0.02 -3.64 5.35
CA TYR A 65 -0.96 -4.68 5.61
C TYR A 65 -0.58 -5.34 6.93
N THR A 66 -1.54 -5.47 7.85
CA THR A 66 -1.41 -6.23 9.09
C THR A 66 -2.38 -7.41 9.06
N THR A 67 -2.01 -8.53 9.68
CA THR A 67 -2.90 -9.68 9.83
C THR A 67 -3.76 -9.57 11.07
N ALA A 68 -3.29 -8.84 12.09
CA ALA A 68 -4.09 -8.46 13.24
C ALA A 68 -4.94 -7.22 12.91
N PRO A 69 -6.21 -7.16 13.38
CA PRO A 69 -7.05 -5.98 13.23
C PRO A 69 -6.41 -4.73 13.84
N VAL A 70 -6.43 -3.62 13.10
CA VAL A 70 -6.07 -2.29 13.62
C VAL A 70 -7.14 -1.89 14.65
N GLY A 71 -6.74 -1.44 15.84
CA GLY A 71 -7.61 -1.26 17.01
C GLY A 71 -7.41 -2.30 18.12
N THR A 72 -6.58 -3.31 17.93
CA THR A 72 -6.02 -4.13 19.02
C THR A 72 -4.56 -3.71 19.28
N ASP A 73 -4.06 -3.91 20.50
CA ASP A 73 -2.68 -3.58 20.84
C ASP A 73 -1.66 -4.27 19.92
N GLU A 74 -1.94 -5.52 19.51
CA GLU A 74 -1.10 -6.26 18.58
C GLU A 74 -1.11 -5.66 17.17
N GLY A 75 -2.29 -5.32 16.65
CA GLY A 75 -2.43 -4.71 15.32
C GLY A 75 -1.79 -3.33 15.25
N GLU A 76 -1.97 -2.51 16.28
CA GLU A 76 -1.34 -1.19 16.42
C GLU A 76 0.19 -1.29 16.50
N ARG A 77 0.71 -2.25 17.27
CA ARG A 77 2.15 -2.51 17.37
C ARG A 77 2.72 -2.94 16.01
N GLN A 78 2.11 -3.91 15.34
CA GLN A 78 2.53 -4.39 14.01
C GLN A 78 2.52 -3.24 12.99
N ALA A 79 1.45 -2.46 12.96
CA ALA A 79 1.32 -1.32 12.04
C ALA A 79 2.42 -0.29 12.28
N ARG A 80 2.70 0.06 13.56
CA ARG A 80 3.72 1.03 13.93
C ARG A 80 5.13 0.57 13.55
N GLU A 81 5.50 -0.67 13.86
CA GLU A 81 6.82 -1.24 13.55
C GLU A 81 7.06 -1.30 12.04
N LEU A 82 6.06 -1.75 11.29
CA LEU A 82 6.14 -1.79 9.83
C LEU A 82 6.16 -0.39 9.22
N MET A 83 5.39 0.56 9.76
CA MET A 83 5.41 1.93 9.24
C MET A 83 6.71 2.66 9.53
N ALA A 84 7.33 2.44 10.69
CA ALA A 84 8.63 3.01 11.03
C ALA A 84 9.75 2.57 10.05
N SER A 85 9.65 1.36 9.52
CA SER A 85 10.59 0.81 8.53
C SER A 85 10.17 1.04 7.07
N HIS A 86 9.04 1.71 6.83
CA HIS A 86 8.50 1.83 5.49
C HIS A 86 9.31 2.83 4.64
N PRO A 87 9.67 2.50 3.38
CA PRO A 87 10.47 3.39 2.52
C PRO A 87 9.86 4.79 2.31
N CYS A 88 8.53 4.89 2.31
CA CYS A 88 7.82 6.17 2.21
C CYS A 88 7.75 6.98 3.52
N ALA A 89 8.04 6.39 4.69
CA ALA A 89 7.89 7.09 5.97
C ALA A 89 8.79 8.33 6.05
N ARG A 90 9.98 8.28 5.42
CA ARG A 90 10.92 9.41 5.33
C ARG A 90 10.54 10.48 4.30
N ARG A 91 9.61 10.20 3.37
CA ARG A 91 9.14 11.14 2.34
C ARG A 91 7.88 11.91 2.76
N MET A 92 7.24 11.49 3.86
CA MET A 92 6.01 12.11 4.39
C MET A 92 6.28 13.02 5.60
N MET A 93 7.55 13.20 6.00
CA MET A 93 8.00 14.23 6.94
C MET A 93 8.40 15.49 6.19
#